data_AF-Q67J13-F1
#
_entry.id   AF-Q67J13-F1
#
_cell.length_a   1.000
_cell.length_b   1.000
_cell.length_c   1.000
_cell.angle_alpha   90.00
_cell.angle_beta   90.00
_cell.angle_gamma   90.00
#
_symmetry.space_group_name_H-M   'P 1'
#
loop_
_entity.id
_entity.type
_entity.pdbx_description
1 polymer ?
#
loop_
_entity_poly.entity_id
_entity_poly.type
_entity_poly.pdbx_seq_one_letter_code
_entity_poly.pdbx_strand_id
1 'polypeptide(L)'
;MLEGGNFSNQETLYEVLSVRKDATYDEIRAAYKSAVLNTHPDKAQMALNPLVSSSERNEFLSVQKAWEILRYPKSRAEYDKQLQSSRQNLEIVATEIEIDDMIVESTADSVELLYPCRCGDYFSITSRELGQIGISVREDGEMELHTSDSVPSSVVLGCGSCSLKARLVTNKT
;
A
#
# COMPACT_ATOMS: atom_id res chain seq x y z
N MET A 1 -9.06 -28.24 -9.45
CA MET A 1 -7.92 -27.83 -8.62
C MET A 1 -7.26 -26.68 -9.38
N LEU A 2 -7.22 -25.41 -8.99
CA LEU A 2 -7.26 -24.70 -7.71
C LEU A 2 -7.65 -23.25 -8.05
N GLU A 3 -8.66 -22.63 -7.42
CA GLU A 3 -8.76 -21.16 -7.44
C GLU A 3 -9.20 -20.69 -6.05
N GLY A 4 -8.20 -20.48 -5.19
CA GLY A 4 -8.35 -19.76 -3.94
C GLY A 4 -8.40 -18.26 -4.22
N GLY A 5 -9.61 -17.70 -4.26
CA GLY A 5 -9.86 -16.27 -4.31
C GLY A 5 -9.51 -15.63 -2.97
N ASN A 6 -8.35 -15.00 -2.90
CA ASN A 6 -7.90 -14.27 -1.71
C ASN A 6 -8.43 -12.84 -1.80
N PHE A 7 -9.67 -12.62 -1.33
CA PHE A 7 -10.32 -11.32 -1.23
C PHE A 7 -9.48 -10.37 -0.38
N SER A 8 -8.68 -9.50 -1.00
CA SER A 8 -7.92 -8.45 -0.33
C SER A 8 -8.36 -7.07 -0.80
N ASN A 9 -9.53 -6.67 -0.32
CA ASN A 9 -9.94 -5.31 0.08
C ASN A 9 -9.78 -4.09 -0.85
N GLN A 10 -9.42 -4.21 -2.14
CA GLN A 10 -9.74 -3.25 -3.20
C GLN A 10 -9.66 -3.98 -4.56
N GLU A 11 -10.79 -4.24 -5.23
CA GLU A 11 -10.83 -4.93 -6.52
C GLU A 11 -9.91 -4.21 -7.53
N THR A 12 -8.72 -4.77 -7.78
CA THR A 12 -7.78 -4.18 -8.73
C THR A 12 -8.23 -4.49 -10.15
N LEU A 13 -7.79 -3.70 -11.14
CA LEU A 13 -8.10 -3.97 -12.55
C LEU A 13 -7.63 -5.36 -13.00
N TYR A 14 -6.60 -5.90 -12.34
CA TYR A 14 -6.13 -7.27 -12.56
C TYR A 14 -7.17 -8.30 -12.09
N GLU A 15 -7.81 -8.06 -10.94
CA GLU A 15 -8.86 -8.92 -10.39
C GLU A 15 -10.13 -8.87 -11.23
N VAL A 16 -10.47 -7.71 -11.79
CA VAL A 16 -11.58 -7.57 -12.75
C VAL A 16 -11.37 -8.41 -14.02
N LEU A 17 -10.13 -8.57 -14.47
CA LEU A 17 -9.78 -9.46 -15.59
C LEU A 17 -9.43 -10.88 -15.11
N SER A 18 -9.52 -11.19 -13.82
CA SER A 18 -9.08 -12.46 -13.23
C SER A 18 -7.64 -12.85 -13.62
N VAL A 19 -6.76 -11.86 -13.73
CA VAL A 19 -5.34 -12.04 -14.03
C VAL A 19 -4.46 -11.67 -12.84
N ARG A 20 -3.26 -12.23 -12.81
CA ARG A 20 -2.26 -11.87 -11.81
C ARG A 20 -1.68 -10.49 -12.11
N LYS A 21 -1.22 -9.77 -11.09
CA LYS A 21 -0.49 -8.50 -11.24
C LYS A 21 0.80 -8.64 -12.07
N ASP A 22 1.32 -9.86 -12.16
CA ASP A 22 2.49 -10.31 -12.91
C ASP A 22 2.14 -10.85 -14.31
N ALA A 23 0.87 -10.86 -14.71
CA ALA A 23 0.44 -11.39 -16.00
C ALA A 23 1.07 -10.65 -17.19
N THR A 24 1.39 -11.41 -18.22
CA THR A 24 1.91 -10.91 -19.49
C THR A 24 0.80 -10.28 -20.34
N TYR A 25 1.18 -9.51 -21.37
CA TYR A 25 0.22 -8.91 -22.29
C TYR A 25 -0.70 -9.94 -22.95
N ASP A 26 -0.18 -11.13 -23.28
CA ASP A 26 -0.95 -12.18 -23.92
C ASP A 26 -2.01 -12.76 -22.97
N GLU A 27 -1.65 -13.00 -21.71
CA GLU A 27 -2.59 -13.44 -20.67
C GLU A 27 -3.69 -12.40 -20.41
N ILE A 28 -3.32 -11.12 -20.27
CA ILE A 28 -4.29 -10.03 -20.10
C ILE A 28 -5.25 -9.96 -21.29
N ARG A 29 -4.74 -10.16 -22.52
CA ARG A 29 -5.55 -10.16 -23.74
C ARG A 29 -6.49 -11.36 -23.82
N ALA A 30 -6.00 -12.55 -23.48
CA ALA A 30 -6.79 -13.77 -23.43
C ALA A 30 -7.90 -13.66 -22.38
N ALA A 31 -7.58 -13.14 -21.21
CA ALA A 31 -8.51 -12.92 -20.12
C ALA A 31 -9.56 -11.86 -20.47
N TYR A 32 -9.18 -10.73 -21.06
CA TYR A 32 -10.11 -9.74 -21.58
C TYR A 32 -11.09 -10.35 -22.60
N LYS A 33 -10.58 -11.14 -23.55
CA LYS A 33 -11.44 -11.81 -24.54
C LYS A 33 -12.42 -12.76 -23.86
N SER A 34 -11.99 -13.51 -22.86
CA SER A 34 -12.85 -14.39 -22.06
C SER A 34 -13.89 -13.60 -21.26
N ALA A 35 -13.48 -12.54 -20.57
CA ALA A 35 -14.34 -11.68 -19.77
C ALA A 35 -15.43 -11.02 -20.63
N VAL A 36 -15.05 -10.43 -21.77
CA VAL A 36 -15.99 -9.82 -22.73
C VAL A 36 -17.01 -10.82 -23.26
N LEU A 37 -16.60 -12.07 -23.53
CA LEU A 37 -17.53 -13.12 -23.98
C LEU A 37 -18.51 -13.53 -22.87
N ASN A 38 -18.06 -13.52 -21.61
CA ASN A 38 -18.90 -13.85 -20.47
C ASN A 38 -19.87 -12.73 -20.09
N THR A 39 -19.42 -11.47 -20.18
CA THR A 39 -20.20 -10.26 -19.85
C THR A 39 -20.91 -9.66 -21.08
N HIS A 40 -20.96 -10.37 -22.21
CA HIS A 40 -21.55 -9.83 -23.43
C HIS A 40 -23.06 -9.63 -23.23
N PRO A 41 -23.62 -8.44 -23.54
CA PRO A 41 -25.03 -8.13 -23.31
C PRO A 41 -26.01 -8.97 -24.16
N ASP A 42 -25.52 -9.77 -25.11
CA ASP A 42 -26.32 -10.76 -25.84
C ASP A 42 -26.87 -11.86 -24.90
N LYS A 43 -26.15 -12.20 -23.81
CA LYS A 43 -26.71 -13.05 -22.75
C LYS A 43 -27.80 -12.35 -21.93
N ALA A 44 -27.69 -11.04 -21.74
CA ALA A 44 -28.68 -10.25 -21.03
C ALA A 44 -30.02 -10.15 -21.80
N GLN A 45 -30.05 -10.40 -23.11
CA GLN A 45 -31.32 -10.49 -23.85
C GLN A 45 -32.13 -11.76 -23.52
N MET A 46 -31.49 -12.82 -23.01
CA MET A 46 -32.20 -14.02 -22.53
C MET A 46 -32.73 -13.87 -21.10
N ALA A 47 -32.15 -12.96 -20.30
CA ALA A 47 -32.61 -12.70 -18.94
C ALA A 47 -33.62 -11.53 -18.96
N LEU A 48 -34.92 -11.86 -19.02
CA LEU A 48 -36.06 -10.94 -18.96
C LEU A 48 -36.19 -10.14 -17.65
N ASN A 49 -35.11 -9.92 -16.90
CA ASN A 49 -35.14 -9.28 -15.60
C ASN A 49 -34.45 -7.91 -15.65
N PRO A 50 -35.17 -6.78 -15.52
CA PRO A 50 -34.61 -5.43 -15.65
C PRO A 50 -33.56 -5.06 -14.58
N LEU A 51 -33.39 -5.89 -13.55
CA LEU A 51 -32.39 -5.71 -12.50
C LEU A 51 -31.01 -6.33 -12.83
N VAL A 52 -30.93 -7.33 -13.70
CA VAL A 52 -29.62 -7.92 -14.09
C VAL A 52 -28.88 -7.06 -15.12
N SER A 53 -29.62 -6.34 -15.97
CA SER A 53 -29.03 -5.50 -17.01
C SER A 53 -28.18 -4.34 -16.47
N SER A 54 -28.34 -3.92 -15.22
CA SER A 54 -27.44 -2.93 -14.61
C SER A 54 -26.14 -3.55 -14.11
N SER A 55 -26.19 -4.75 -13.52
CA SER A 55 -24.99 -5.42 -12.99
C SER A 55 -24.06 -5.84 -14.14
N GLU A 56 -24.62 -6.52 -15.15
CA GLU A 56 -23.85 -7.04 -16.29
C GLU A 56 -23.20 -5.91 -17.11
N ARG A 57 -23.88 -4.75 -17.26
CA ARG A 57 -23.29 -3.57 -17.90
C ARG A 57 -22.15 -2.98 -17.08
N ASN A 58 -22.28 -2.93 -15.75
CA ASN A 58 -21.21 -2.43 -14.89
C ASN A 58 -19.98 -3.35 -14.93
N GLU A 59 -20.19 -4.66 -15.00
CA GLU A 59 -19.12 -5.64 -15.17
C GLU A 59 -18.40 -5.45 -16.51
N PHE A 60 -19.14 -5.32 -17.62
CA PHE A 60 -18.55 -5.06 -18.93
C PHE A 60 -17.73 -3.76 -18.96
N LEU A 61 -18.26 -2.67 -18.37
CA LEU A 61 -17.54 -1.40 -18.27
C LEU A 61 -16.26 -1.53 -17.43
N SER A 62 -16.30 -2.31 -16.34
CA SER A 62 -15.13 -2.56 -15.50
C SER A 62 -14.06 -3.36 -16.25
N VAL A 63 -14.46 -4.41 -16.97
CA VAL A 63 -13.57 -5.21 -17.83
C VAL A 63 -12.94 -4.36 -18.92
N GLN A 64 -13.73 -3.50 -19.59
CA GLN A 64 -13.23 -2.61 -20.62
C GLN A 64 -12.21 -1.60 -20.04
N LYS A 65 -12.55 -0.96 -18.92
CA LYS A 65 -11.65 -0.03 -18.23
C LYS A 65 -10.34 -0.71 -17.81
N ALA A 66 -10.44 -1.92 -17.28
CA ALA A 66 -9.28 -2.73 -16.92
C ALA A 66 -8.40 -3.01 -18.13
N TRP A 67 -8.99 -3.40 -19.26
CA TRP A 67 -8.25 -3.62 -20.50
C TRP A 67 -7.59 -2.35 -21.03
N GLU A 68 -8.29 -1.22 -21.06
CA GLU A 68 -7.74 0.05 -21.56
C GLU A 68 -6.48 0.49 -20.81
N ILE A 69 -6.45 0.27 -19.48
CA ILE A 69 -5.31 0.61 -18.63
C ILE A 69 -4.21 -0.46 -18.70
N LEU A 70 -4.57 -1.74 -18.65
CA LEU A 70 -3.59 -2.84 -18.58
C LEU A 70 -2.95 -3.18 -19.93
N ARG A 71 -3.61 -2.83 -21.04
CA ARG A 71 -3.11 -3.02 -22.42
C ARG A 71 -1.79 -2.28 -22.67
N TYR A 72 -1.65 -1.07 -22.13
CA TYR A 72 -0.49 -0.23 -22.38
C TYR A 72 0.49 -0.30 -21.21
N PRO A 73 1.78 -0.62 -21.43
CA PRO A 73 2.75 -0.74 -20.33
C PRO A 73 2.91 0.56 -19.55
N LYS A 74 2.77 1.72 -20.20
CA LYS A 74 2.79 3.03 -19.53
C LYS A 74 1.61 3.19 -18.57
N SER A 75 0.39 2.97 -19.05
CA SER A 75 -0.82 3.07 -18.23
C SER A 75 -0.84 2.04 -17.10
N ARG A 76 -0.34 0.82 -17.34
CA ARG A 76 -0.13 -0.20 -16.31
C ARG A 76 0.82 0.28 -15.22
N ALA A 77 1.95 0.90 -15.60
CA ALA A 77 2.90 1.44 -14.63
C ALA A 77 2.32 2.62 -13.83
N GLU A 78 1.55 3.50 -14.46
CA GLU A 78 0.84 4.58 -13.77
C GLU A 78 -0.20 4.04 -12.79
N TYR A 79 -0.96 3.02 -13.18
CA TYR A 79 -1.91 2.35 -12.31
C TYR A 79 -1.24 1.63 -11.15
N ASP A 80 -0.15 0.92 -11.39
CA ASP A 80 0.63 0.24 -10.34
C ASP A 80 1.20 1.25 -9.34
N LYS A 81 1.72 2.39 -9.84
CA LYS A 81 2.17 3.50 -8.99
C LYS A 81 1.02 4.11 -8.17
N GLN A 82 -0.16 4.28 -8.75
CA GLN A 82 -1.33 4.79 -8.04
C GLN A 82 -1.80 3.79 -6.98
N LEU A 83 -1.78 2.49 -7.28
CA LEU A 83 -2.11 1.42 -6.35
C LEU A 83 -1.11 1.39 -5.19
N GLN A 84 0.19 1.50 -5.49
CA GLN A 84 1.25 1.59 -4.49
C GLN A 84 1.07 2.84 -3.61
N SER A 85 0.78 4.00 -4.21
CA SER A 85 0.56 5.25 -3.48
C SER A 85 -0.70 5.19 -2.60
N SER A 86 -1.79 4.58 -3.08
CA SER A 86 -3.03 4.42 -2.31
C SER A 86 -2.83 3.48 -1.14
N ARG A 87 -2.09 2.38 -1.34
CA ARG A 87 -1.69 1.46 -0.27
C ARG A 87 -0.77 2.13 0.74
N GLN A 88 0.11 3.03 0.29
CA GLN A 88 0.94 3.85 1.16
C GLN A 88 0.15 4.96 1.86
N ASN A 89 -1.02 5.38 1.38
CA ASN A 89 -1.78 6.48 1.98
C ASN A 89 -2.77 6.02 3.05
N LEU A 90 -3.15 4.74 3.11
CA LEU A 90 -3.86 4.23 4.28
C LEU A 90 -2.94 4.33 5.51
N GLU A 91 -3.19 5.32 6.35
CA GLU A 91 -2.48 5.57 7.61
C GLU A 91 -2.89 4.55 8.68
N ILE A 92 -2.77 3.25 8.37
CA ILE A 92 -2.92 2.20 9.36
C ILE A 92 -1.58 2.10 10.09
N VAL A 93 -1.49 2.79 11.22
CA VAL A 93 -0.42 2.57 12.19
C VAL A 93 -0.59 1.17 12.75
N ALA A 94 0.35 0.28 12.43
CA ALA A 94 0.36 -1.10 12.88
C ALA A 94 0.76 -1.23 14.35
N THR A 95 1.63 -0.34 14.82
CA THR A 95 2.11 -0.30 16.20
C THR A 95 2.57 1.09 16.55
N GLU A 96 2.48 1.43 17.83
CA GLU A 96 3.17 2.56 18.41
C GLU A 96 4.51 2.06 18.95
N ILE A 97 5.56 2.84 18.76
CA ILE A 97 6.92 2.52 19.22
C ILE A 97 7.31 3.65 20.16
N GLU A 98 7.70 3.31 21.38
CA GLU A 98 8.30 4.28 22.28
C GLU A 98 9.74 4.52 21.86
N ILE A 99 10.19 5.76 21.98
CA ILE A 99 11.52 6.09 21.51
C ILE A 99 12.64 5.42 22.28
N ASP A 100 12.37 5.08 23.55
CA ASP A 100 13.25 4.31 24.43
C ASP A 100 13.44 2.86 23.95
N ASP A 101 12.46 2.32 23.22
CA ASP A 101 12.53 0.97 22.65
C ASP A 101 13.30 0.90 21.32
N MET A 102 13.68 2.04 20.74
CA MET A 102 14.41 2.06 19.48
C MET A 102 15.92 1.83 19.69
N ILE A 103 16.49 1.04 18.79
CA ILE A 103 17.93 0.77 18.75
C ILE A 103 18.62 1.98 18.13
N VAL A 104 19.46 2.66 18.89
CA VAL A 104 20.25 3.79 18.39
C VAL A 104 21.51 3.26 17.69
N GLU A 105 21.64 3.53 16.40
CA GLU A 105 22.87 3.35 15.64
C GLU A 105 23.48 4.70 15.29
N SER A 106 24.60 5.03 15.92
CA SER A 106 25.40 6.20 15.56
C SER A 106 26.47 5.82 14.53
N THR A 107 26.37 6.38 13.33
CA THR A 107 27.47 6.38 12.36
C THR A 107 28.33 7.64 12.53
N ALA A 108 29.51 7.69 11.92
CA ALA A 108 30.50 8.77 12.12
C ALA A 108 30.01 10.20 11.78
N ASP A 109 28.86 10.36 11.11
CA ASP A 109 28.30 11.66 10.70
C ASP A 109 26.82 11.81 11.07
N SER A 110 26.12 10.73 11.42
CA SER A 110 24.68 10.77 11.68
C SER A 110 24.21 9.66 12.60
N VAL A 111 23.21 9.96 13.42
CA VAL A 111 22.49 8.98 14.24
C VAL A 111 21.24 8.51 13.51
N GLU A 112 21.00 7.21 13.51
CA GLU A 112 19.80 6.56 13.01
C GLU A 112 19.18 5.72 14.14
N LEU A 113 17.86 5.76 14.29
CA LEU A 113 17.16 4.84 15.19
C LEU A 113 16.47 3.76 14.38
N LEU A 114 16.63 2.52 14.81
CA LEU A 114 16.11 1.33 14.17
C LEU A 114 15.19 0.56 15.11
N TYR A 115 14.08 0.07 14.58
CA TYR A 115 13.17 -0.81 15.31
C TYR A 115 12.77 -2.01 14.43
N PRO A 116 12.87 -3.26 14.90
CA PRO A 116 12.60 -4.43 14.07
C PRO A 116 11.12 -4.53 13.64
N CYS A 117 10.81 -4.51 12.33
CA CYS A 117 9.51 -4.93 11.78
C CYS A 117 9.36 -6.45 11.93
N ARG A 118 8.14 -6.89 12.22
CA ARG A 118 7.77 -8.33 12.26
C ARG A 118 8.04 -9.08 10.95
N CYS A 119 8.37 -8.40 9.85
CA CYS A 119 8.77 -9.04 8.59
C CYS A 119 10.25 -9.40 8.49
N GLY A 120 11.10 -8.96 9.43
CA GLY A 120 12.55 -9.16 9.40
C GLY A 120 13.35 -7.98 8.82
N ASP A 121 12.69 -6.88 8.46
CA ASP A 121 13.31 -5.60 8.11
C ASP A 121 13.17 -4.62 9.30
N TYR A 122 13.63 -3.38 9.18
CA TYR A 122 13.63 -2.40 10.25
C TYR A 122 12.81 -1.16 9.86
N PHE A 123 12.23 -0.51 10.86
CA PHE A 123 11.81 0.88 10.80
C PHE A 123 13.03 1.71 11.15
N SER A 124 13.57 2.47 10.21
CA SER A 124 14.67 3.40 10.45
C SER A 124 14.18 4.84 10.43
N ILE A 125 14.76 5.69 11.27
CA ILE A 125 14.59 7.14 11.23
C ILE A 125 15.93 7.82 11.43
N THR A 126 16.23 8.78 10.56
CA THR A 126 17.50 9.51 10.64
C THR A 126 17.40 10.70 11.60
N SER A 127 18.54 11.12 12.16
CA SER A 127 18.66 12.34 12.97
C SER A 127 18.08 13.60 12.31
N ARG A 128 18.11 13.69 10.97
CA ARG A 128 17.44 14.77 10.21
C ARG A 128 15.93 14.75 10.37
N GLU A 129 15.31 13.58 10.37
CA GLU A 129 13.87 13.40 10.54
C GLU A 129 13.48 13.59 12.01
N LEU A 130 14.28 13.07 12.93
CA LEU A 130 14.13 13.35 14.36
C LEU A 130 14.17 14.85 14.65
N GLY A 131 15.09 15.59 14.03
CA GLY A 131 15.18 17.04 14.18
C GLY A 131 13.91 17.77 13.72
N GLN A 132 13.16 17.24 12.76
CA GLN A 132 11.89 17.82 12.32
C GLN A 132 10.78 17.65 13.36
N ILE A 133 10.86 16.61 14.19
CA ILE A 133 9.90 16.34 15.26
C ILE A 133 10.40 16.81 16.64
N GLY A 134 11.50 17.56 16.67
CA GLY A 134 12.05 18.15 17.90
C GLY A 134 12.85 17.18 18.75
N ILE A 135 13.42 16.14 18.15
CA ILE A 135 14.20 15.13 18.87
C ILE A 135 15.65 15.17 18.41
N SER A 136 16.57 15.21 19.37
CA SER A 136 18.01 15.24 19.14
C SER A 136 18.65 14.11 19.94
N VAL A 137 19.38 13.22 19.28
CA VAL A 137 20.14 12.18 19.98
C VAL A 137 21.52 12.73 20.30
N ARG A 138 21.94 12.67 21.57
CA ARG A 138 23.29 13.03 21.98
C ARG A 138 24.24 11.87 21.70
N GLU A 139 25.53 12.19 21.60
CA GLU A 139 26.61 11.22 21.34
C GLU A 139 26.75 10.16 22.44
N ASP A 140 26.22 10.41 23.63
CA ASP A 140 26.20 9.50 24.77
C ASP A 140 25.06 8.45 24.70
N GLY A 141 24.23 8.49 23.65
CA GLY A 141 23.05 7.65 23.49
C GLY A 141 21.83 8.16 24.24
N GLU A 142 21.95 9.26 25.00
CA GLU A 142 20.82 9.91 25.64
C GLU A 142 20.10 10.78 24.61
N MET A 143 18.79 10.60 24.54
CA MET A 143 17.95 11.36 23.63
C MET A 143 17.39 12.59 24.32
N GLU A 144 17.72 13.77 23.81
CA GLU A 144 17.12 15.03 24.24
C GLU A 144 15.96 15.42 23.33
N LEU A 145 14.78 15.44 23.93
CA LEU A 145 13.57 15.99 23.35
C LEU A 145 13.59 17.50 23.55
N HIS A 146 13.83 18.23 22.47
CA HIS A 146 13.61 19.67 22.39
C HIS A 146 12.19 19.94 21.88
N THR A 147 11.18 19.39 22.57
CA THR A 147 9.80 19.79 22.33
C THR A 147 9.58 21.15 23.00
N SER A 148 9.70 22.22 22.21
CA SER A 148 9.26 23.54 22.64
C SER A 148 7.74 23.53 22.72
N ASP A 149 7.23 23.24 23.92
CA ASP A 149 5.88 23.52 24.40
C ASP A 149 4.69 22.82 23.65
N SER A 150 4.11 21.83 24.32
CA SER A 150 2.68 21.46 24.25
C SER A 150 2.13 20.49 23.19
N VAL A 151 2.94 19.75 22.42
CA VAL A 151 2.39 18.71 21.52
C VAL A 151 3.20 17.40 21.59
N PRO A 152 2.56 16.22 21.81
CA PRO A 152 3.26 14.95 21.68
C PRO A 152 3.74 14.79 20.24
N SER A 153 5.06 14.87 20.05
CA SER A 153 5.68 14.66 18.75
C SER A 153 5.61 13.18 18.40
N SER A 154 4.69 12.83 17.49
CA SER A 154 4.60 11.50 16.92
C SER A 154 4.98 11.53 15.44
N VAL A 155 5.80 10.59 14.97
CA VAL A 155 6.16 10.44 13.55
C VAL A 155 5.81 9.05 13.06
N VAL A 156 5.38 8.94 11.80
CA VAL A 156 5.02 7.67 11.19
C VAL A 156 6.18 7.13 10.36
N LEU A 157 6.79 6.04 10.83
CA LEU A 157 7.87 5.32 10.17
C LEU A 157 7.27 4.24 9.26
N GLY A 158 7.70 4.17 7.99
CA GLY A 158 7.34 3.09 7.08
C GLY A 158 8.43 2.05 7.02
N CYS A 159 8.10 0.76 7.10
CA CYS A 159 9.09 -0.28 6.89
C CYS A 159 9.30 -0.56 5.39
N GLY A 160 10.57 -0.66 4.97
CA GLY A 160 10.98 -0.84 3.58
C GLY A 160 10.46 -2.12 2.93
N SER A 161 10.29 -3.21 3.70
CA SER A 161 9.86 -4.51 3.20
C SER A 161 8.37 -4.80 3.38
N CYS A 162 7.77 -4.42 4.51
CA CYS A 162 6.43 -4.89 4.90
C CYS A 162 5.27 -3.94 4.56
N SER A 163 5.52 -2.72 4.04
CA SER A 163 4.51 -1.64 3.90
C SER A 163 3.78 -1.28 5.20
N LEU A 164 4.18 -1.86 6.34
CA LEU A 164 3.66 -1.51 7.65
C LEU A 164 4.16 -0.13 8.04
N LYS A 165 3.32 0.60 8.74
CA LYS A 165 3.65 1.89 9.33
C LYS A 165 3.65 1.76 10.84
N ALA A 166 4.63 2.34 11.51
CA ALA A 166 4.68 2.43 12.96
C ALA A 166 4.71 3.89 13.38
N ARG A 167 4.02 4.24 14.47
CA ARG A 167 4.03 5.60 15.00
C ARG A 167 5.02 5.65 16.15
N LEU A 168 6.15 6.30 15.93
CA LEU A 168 7.09 6.62 16.99
C LEU A 168 6.47 7.70 17.87
N VAL A 169 6.30 7.41 19.16
CA VAL A 169 5.72 8.31 20.16
C VAL A 169 6.76 8.66 21.21
N THR A 170 6.72 9.92 21.64
CA THR A 170 7.60 10.45 22.68
C THR A 170 6.76 10.74 23.92
N ASN A 171 6.53 9.72 24.74
CA ASN A 171 5.79 9.91 25.99
C ASN A 171 6.79 10.22 27.11
N LYS A 172 7.11 11.52 27.28
CA LYS A 172 7.79 11.98 28.49
C LYS A 172 6.76 12.68 29.36
N THR A 173 6.15 11.91 30.25
CA THR A 173 5.56 12.44 31.49
C THR A 173 6.68 13.01 32.35
#